data_AF-A0A4D4NB74-F1
#
_entry.id   AF-A0A4D4NB74-F1
#
_cell.length_a   1.000
_cell.length_b   1.000
_cell.length_c   1.000
_cell.angle_alpha   90.00
_cell.angle_beta   90.00
_cell.angle_gamma   90.00
#
_symmetry.space_group_name_H-M   'P 1'
#
loop_
_entity.id
_entity.type
_entity.pdbx_description
1 polymer ?
#
loop_
_entity_poly.entity_id
_entity_poly.type
_entity_poly.pdbx_seq_one_letter_code
_entity_poly.pdbx_strand_id
1 'polypeptide(L)'
;MIDTIDQHILTNTISSQLLCNEKLKGMGGRVDAETAARLASGGAELGVSRHAPGSAVPAVGAGATPALAHDGAASVAADRSPEAEASALAAETGERVAVDAATTESSQVFANPDGTFTQEMNAAPVRAEQDDGRWAAIDTTLVRDADGSVRARNTTADITFSGGGSGSGLVTLADDGHELKLGWPRALSAPRLDGDTATYADVLPDVDLKLTALSTGYTSVLVVRTAQAAKNPALAMIQMTVSGAGLDVAPTADGGFVARNSDGTPVFESPAGRMWDSAGDTAGVTTQLARTAP
;
A
#
# COMPACT_ATOMS: atom_id res chain seq x y z
N MET A 1 10.20 17.28 -55.08
CA MET A 1 11.44 17.27 -54.30
C MET A 1 11.01 17.51 -52.87
N ILE A 2 11.04 16.44 -52.09
CA ILE A 2 10.68 16.41 -50.68
C ILE A 2 11.77 17.19 -49.95
N ASP A 3 11.39 18.15 -49.11
CA ASP A 3 12.21 18.43 -47.94
C ASP A 3 11.30 18.73 -46.74
N THR A 4 11.39 17.78 -45.84
CA THR A 4 10.75 17.66 -44.54
C THR A 4 11.57 18.49 -43.56
N ILE A 5 10.97 19.51 -42.94
CA ILE A 5 11.56 20.18 -41.77
C ILE A 5 10.66 19.92 -40.57
N ASP A 6 11.14 18.93 -39.81
CA ASP A 6 10.92 18.59 -38.42
C ASP A 6 9.98 19.46 -37.59
N GLN A 7 8.80 18.91 -37.31
CA GLN A 7 7.95 19.33 -36.20
C GLN A 7 8.49 18.71 -34.91
N HIS A 8 9.50 19.34 -34.29
CA HIS A 8 9.82 19.07 -32.90
C HIS A 8 8.70 19.64 -32.02
N ILE A 9 7.78 18.76 -31.62
CA ILE A 9 6.77 19.00 -30.58
C ILE A 9 7.53 19.21 -29.27
N LEU A 10 7.65 20.46 -28.83
CA LEU A 10 8.13 20.81 -27.49
C LEU A 10 7.03 20.50 -26.48
N THR A 11 6.96 19.25 -26.03
CA THR A 11 6.11 18.85 -24.89
C THR A 11 6.86 19.17 -23.60
N ASN A 12 6.60 20.34 -23.02
CA ASN A 12 7.01 20.61 -21.64
C ASN A 12 6.04 19.91 -20.70
N THR A 13 6.56 19.22 -19.69
CA THR A 13 5.76 18.41 -18.78
C THR A 13 6.11 18.74 -17.33
N ILE A 14 5.09 19.00 -16.51
CA ILE A 14 5.24 19.18 -15.06
C ILE A 14 4.74 17.92 -14.38
N SER A 15 5.51 17.28 -13.52
CA SER A 15 5.07 16.09 -12.77
C SER A 15 5.26 16.20 -11.27
N SER A 16 4.30 15.67 -10.53
CA SER A 16 4.35 15.48 -9.08
C SER A 16 3.78 14.11 -8.74
N GLN A 17 4.31 13.43 -7.72
CA GLN A 17 3.84 12.11 -7.27
C GLN A 17 3.35 12.22 -5.84
N LEU A 18 2.13 11.82 -5.51
CA LEU A 18 1.64 11.81 -4.13
C LEU A 18 1.54 10.36 -3.66
N LEU A 19 2.18 10.05 -2.53
CA LEU A 19 2.24 8.72 -1.95
C LEU A 19 1.62 8.69 -0.55
N CYS A 20 0.92 7.60 -0.22
CA CYS A 20 0.69 7.20 1.17
C CYS A 20 2.00 6.66 1.76
N ASN A 21 2.33 7.05 2.99
CA ASN A 21 3.62 6.70 3.59
C ASN A 21 3.64 5.26 4.14
N GLU A 22 4.36 4.37 3.47
CA GLU A 22 4.44 2.93 3.78
C GLU A 22 5.30 2.60 5.02
N LYS A 23 6.13 3.54 5.49
CA LYS A 23 7.23 3.25 6.43
C LYS A 23 6.80 2.80 7.84
N LEU A 24 5.51 2.68 8.13
CA LEU A 24 4.99 2.40 9.49
C LEU A 24 4.08 1.17 9.62
N LYS A 25 3.55 0.58 8.54
CA LYS A 25 2.73 -0.65 8.65
C LYS A 25 3.55 -1.87 9.13
N GLY A 26 4.87 -1.86 8.95
CA GLY A 26 5.76 -2.97 9.35
C GLY A 26 6.19 -3.02 10.82
N MET A 27 5.85 -2.04 11.67
CA MET A 27 6.29 -1.99 13.09
C MET A 27 5.14 -1.97 14.12
N GLY A 28 3.88 -1.96 13.67
CA GLY A 28 2.70 -1.88 14.54
C GLY A 28 2.00 -3.20 14.86
N GLY A 29 2.43 -4.31 14.24
CA GLY A 29 1.94 -5.64 14.61
C GLY A 29 2.47 -6.02 15.99
N ARG A 30 1.63 -5.87 17.02
CA ARG A 30 1.83 -6.57 18.30
C ARG A 30 1.79 -8.08 18.03
N VAL A 31 2.92 -8.65 17.64
CA VAL A 31 3.23 -10.01 18.01
C VAL A 31 3.51 -9.95 19.51
N ASP A 32 2.53 -10.40 20.29
CA ASP A 32 2.75 -10.66 21.70
C ASP A 32 4.03 -11.51 21.83
N ALA A 33 4.95 -11.05 22.66
CA ALA A 33 6.26 -11.65 22.87
C ALA A 33 6.21 -13.11 23.38
N GLU A 34 5.02 -13.66 23.58
CA GLU A 34 4.76 -15.04 24.00
C GLU A 34 4.79 -16.04 22.83
N THR A 35 4.54 -15.61 21.58
CA THR A 35 4.53 -16.50 20.40
C THR A 35 5.94 -16.85 19.91
N ALA A 36 6.91 -15.94 20.04
CA ALA A 36 8.29 -16.17 19.60
C ALA A 36 9.07 -17.17 20.49
N ALA A 37 8.61 -17.43 21.73
CA ALA A 37 9.32 -18.27 22.69
C ALA A 37 9.05 -19.78 22.54
N ARG A 38 8.08 -20.20 21.72
CA ARG A 38 7.75 -21.63 21.53
C ARG A 38 8.44 -22.31 20.35
N LEU A 39 9.21 -21.58 19.55
CA LEU A 39 9.94 -22.10 18.39
C LEU A 39 11.33 -22.68 18.75
N ALA A 40 11.75 -22.70 20.03
CA ALA A 40 13.11 -23.05 20.43
C ALA A 40 13.27 -24.31 21.31
N SER A 41 12.26 -25.18 21.43
CA SER A 41 12.37 -26.42 22.22
C SER A 41 11.80 -27.64 21.49
N GLY A 42 12.52 -28.06 20.44
CA GLY A 42 12.24 -29.30 19.70
C GLY A 42 13.51 -29.95 19.16
N GLY A 43 14.63 -29.86 19.89
CA GLY A 43 15.86 -30.57 19.55
C GLY A 43 15.81 -32.00 20.07
N ALA A 44 15.54 -32.95 19.18
CA ALA A 44 15.62 -34.38 19.48
C ALA A 44 17.10 -34.79 19.70
N GLU A 45 17.45 -35.19 20.93
CA GLU A 45 18.73 -35.87 21.19
C GLU A 45 18.60 -37.37 20.87
N LEU A 46 19.35 -37.81 19.87
CA LEU A 46 19.59 -39.23 19.58
C LEU A 46 20.65 -39.76 20.57
N GLY A 47 20.20 -40.37 21.67
CA GLY A 47 21.06 -41.05 22.64
C GLY A 47 21.53 -42.42 22.14
N VAL A 48 22.83 -42.54 21.82
CA VAL A 48 23.51 -43.81 21.56
C VAL A 48 23.69 -44.59 22.87
N SER A 49 23.13 -45.79 22.90
CA SER A 49 23.28 -46.77 24.00
C SER A 49 24.63 -47.47 23.93
N ARG A 50 25.41 -47.46 25.02
CA ARG A 50 26.46 -48.47 25.30
C ARG A 50 26.49 -48.85 26.77
N HIS A 51 26.45 -50.17 26.98
CA HIS A 51 26.57 -50.92 28.24
C HIS A 51 27.99 -50.89 28.84
N ALA A 52 28.10 -50.84 30.18
CA ALA A 52 28.80 -51.83 31.04
C ALA A 52 29.03 -51.30 32.49
N PRO A 53 29.25 -52.18 33.51
CA PRO A 53 28.71 -52.01 34.86
C PRO A 53 29.73 -51.74 35.99
N GLY A 54 29.24 -51.40 37.20
CA GLY A 54 30.03 -51.43 38.44
C GLY A 54 29.23 -51.10 39.72
N SER A 55 29.28 -52.01 40.70
CA SER A 55 28.69 -52.08 42.05
C SER A 55 28.79 -50.80 42.93
N ALA A 56 28.11 -50.57 44.07
CA ALA A 56 27.58 -51.47 45.12
C ALA A 56 26.73 -50.71 46.20
N VAL A 57 25.61 -51.32 46.65
CA VAL A 57 24.96 -51.41 48.01
C VAL A 57 24.42 -50.17 48.80
N PRO A 58 23.58 -50.31 49.88
CA PRO A 58 22.11 -50.11 49.86
C PRO A 58 21.56 -49.13 50.95
N ALA A 59 20.25 -48.85 50.97
CA ALA A 59 19.50 -48.55 52.21
C ALA A 59 17.97 -48.68 52.04
N VAL A 60 17.35 -49.21 53.10
CA VAL A 60 15.95 -49.65 53.29
C VAL A 60 14.94 -48.50 53.43
N GLY A 61 13.68 -48.69 52.99
CA GLY A 61 12.56 -47.91 53.52
C GLY A 61 11.23 -47.91 52.74
N ALA A 62 10.40 -48.92 53.00
CA ALA A 62 8.92 -48.93 53.13
C ALA A 62 7.98 -48.15 52.17
N GLY A 63 6.95 -48.85 51.69
CA GLY A 63 5.56 -48.34 51.65
C GLY A 63 4.93 -48.16 50.26
N ALA A 64 4.06 -49.10 49.87
CA ALA A 64 3.21 -48.99 48.70
C ALA A 64 2.04 -48.01 48.91
N THR A 65 1.78 -47.16 47.93
CA THR A 65 0.43 -46.71 47.52
C THR A 65 0.39 -46.65 45.99
N PRO A 66 -0.59 -47.31 45.32
CA PRO A 66 -0.86 -47.11 43.90
C PRO A 66 -1.94 -46.02 43.70
N ALA A 67 -2.07 -45.55 42.45
CA ALA A 67 -3.03 -44.56 41.94
C ALA A 67 -2.66 -43.10 42.25
N LEU A 68 -2.57 -42.19 41.28
CA LEU A 68 -3.50 -41.98 40.17
C LEU A 68 -2.78 -41.82 38.83
N ALA A 69 -3.12 -42.70 37.88
CA ALA A 69 -3.03 -42.35 36.48
C ALA A 69 -3.99 -41.16 36.27
N HIS A 70 -3.43 -39.97 36.05
CA HIS A 70 -4.17 -38.95 35.33
C HIS A 70 -4.16 -39.38 33.87
N ASP A 71 -5.14 -40.20 33.51
CA ASP A 71 -5.66 -40.29 32.16
C ASP A 71 -6.36 -38.96 31.87
N GLY A 72 -5.54 -37.91 31.77
CA GLY A 72 -5.91 -36.65 31.17
C GLY A 72 -5.91 -36.90 29.68
N ALA A 73 -7.01 -37.47 29.19
CA ALA A 73 -7.43 -37.27 27.82
C ALA A 73 -7.49 -35.75 27.63
N ALA A 74 -6.37 -35.18 27.17
CA ALA A 74 -6.34 -33.86 26.61
C ALA A 74 -7.28 -33.95 25.41
N SER A 75 -8.53 -33.54 25.62
CA SER A 75 -9.39 -33.13 24.54
C SER A 75 -8.54 -32.18 23.72
N VAL A 76 -8.11 -32.65 22.55
CA VAL A 76 -7.51 -31.81 21.52
C VAL A 76 -8.65 -30.88 21.13
N ALA A 77 -8.82 -29.79 21.87
CA ALA A 77 -9.58 -28.67 21.39
C ALA A 77 -8.90 -28.34 20.07
N ALA A 78 -9.62 -28.58 18.97
CA ALA A 78 -9.12 -28.29 17.64
C ALA A 78 -8.62 -26.85 17.69
N ASP A 79 -7.34 -26.65 17.43
CA ASP A 79 -6.82 -25.30 17.29
C ASP A 79 -7.62 -24.63 16.18
N ARG A 80 -8.31 -23.54 16.53
CA ARG A 80 -9.15 -22.75 15.63
C ARG A 80 -8.39 -21.53 15.12
N SER A 81 -7.07 -21.51 15.26
CA SER A 81 -6.23 -20.49 14.65
C SER A 81 -6.37 -20.52 13.12
N PRO A 82 -6.28 -19.37 12.44
CA PRO A 82 -6.25 -19.30 10.97
C PRO A 82 -5.18 -20.20 10.35
N GLU A 83 -4.04 -20.33 11.02
CA GLU A 83 -2.92 -21.17 10.62
C GLU A 83 -3.27 -22.67 10.70
N ALA A 84 -3.97 -23.10 11.75
CA ALA A 84 -4.42 -24.48 11.90
C ALA A 84 -5.50 -24.85 10.86
N GLU A 85 -6.44 -23.93 10.59
CA GLU A 85 -7.46 -24.11 9.55
C GLU A 85 -6.82 -24.21 8.16
N ALA A 86 -5.87 -23.33 7.83
CA ALA A 86 -5.14 -23.37 6.57
C ALA A 86 -4.30 -24.64 6.43
N SER A 87 -3.64 -25.08 7.50
CA SER A 87 -2.84 -26.32 7.50
C SER A 87 -3.70 -27.57 7.29
N ALA A 88 -4.88 -27.63 7.93
CA ALA A 88 -5.82 -28.72 7.73
C ALA A 88 -6.29 -28.79 6.28
N LEU A 89 -6.63 -27.65 5.68
CA LEU A 89 -7.05 -27.59 4.28
C LEU A 89 -5.89 -27.92 3.31
N ALA A 90 -4.67 -27.49 3.60
CA ALA A 90 -3.49 -27.82 2.79
C ALA A 90 -3.18 -29.32 2.82
N ALA A 91 -3.31 -29.95 3.99
CA ALA A 91 -3.16 -31.39 4.14
C ALA A 91 -4.29 -32.18 3.45
N GLU A 92 -5.51 -31.67 3.46
CA GLU A 92 -6.68 -32.29 2.80
C GLU A 92 -6.60 -32.18 1.28
N THR A 93 -6.26 -31.01 0.76
CA THR A 93 -6.26 -30.71 -0.69
C THR A 93 -4.97 -31.12 -1.39
N GLY A 94 -3.86 -31.21 -0.67
CA GLY A 94 -2.53 -31.39 -1.26
C GLY A 94 -1.99 -30.14 -1.97
N GLU A 95 -2.64 -28.99 -1.78
CA GLU A 95 -2.22 -27.70 -2.31
C GLU A 95 -1.83 -26.76 -1.17
N ARG A 96 -0.96 -25.78 -1.45
CA ARG A 96 -0.65 -24.75 -0.46
C ARG A 96 -1.85 -23.82 -0.27
N VAL A 97 -2.14 -23.45 0.97
CA VAL A 97 -3.29 -22.59 1.33
C VAL A 97 -2.78 -21.30 1.97
N ALA A 98 -3.29 -20.16 1.51
CA ALA A 98 -2.93 -18.86 2.11
C ALA A 98 -3.54 -18.73 3.51
N VAL A 99 -2.76 -18.16 4.42
CA VAL A 99 -3.24 -17.73 5.74
C VAL A 99 -3.64 -16.26 5.62
N ASP A 100 -4.90 -16.00 5.27
CA ASP A 100 -5.39 -14.64 5.01
C ASP A 100 -5.19 -13.69 6.21
N ALA A 101 -5.34 -14.19 7.43
CA ALA A 101 -5.12 -13.42 8.66
C ALA A 101 -3.65 -12.95 8.86
N ALA A 102 -2.70 -13.62 8.20
CA ALA A 102 -1.28 -13.27 8.22
C ALA A 102 -0.84 -12.58 6.91
N THR A 103 -1.77 -12.31 5.99
CA THR A 103 -1.50 -11.65 4.72
C THR A 103 -1.45 -10.14 4.91
N THR A 104 -0.49 -9.51 4.25
CA THR A 104 -0.34 -8.06 4.16
C THR A 104 -0.24 -7.64 2.69
N GLU A 105 -0.18 -6.34 2.44
CA GLU A 105 -0.07 -5.75 1.09
C GLU A 105 1.15 -6.26 0.30
N SER A 106 2.23 -6.60 1.00
CA SER A 106 3.51 -7.03 0.42
C SER A 106 4.00 -8.42 0.89
N SER A 107 3.29 -9.09 1.81
CA SER A 107 3.68 -10.39 2.36
C SER A 107 2.52 -11.37 2.39
N GLN A 108 2.77 -12.64 2.04
CA GLN A 108 1.80 -13.73 2.16
C GLN A 108 2.42 -14.91 2.87
N VAL A 109 1.67 -15.52 3.79
CA VAL A 109 2.05 -16.76 4.47
C VAL A 109 1.17 -17.88 3.92
N PHE A 110 1.79 -18.99 3.54
CA PHE A 110 1.12 -20.18 3.04
C PHE A 110 1.40 -21.37 3.95
N ALA A 111 0.35 -22.12 4.30
CA ALA A 111 0.49 -23.46 4.86
C ALA A 111 0.72 -24.45 3.73
N ASN A 112 1.75 -25.28 3.85
CA ASN A 112 2.10 -26.30 2.86
C ASN A 112 1.54 -27.67 3.28
N PRO A 113 1.24 -28.57 2.32
CA PRO A 113 0.74 -29.91 2.61
C PRO A 113 1.68 -30.77 3.48
N ASP A 114 2.97 -30.44 3.52
CA ASP A 114 3.99 -31.13 4.32
C ASP A 114 4.07 -30.65 5.78
N GLY A 115 3.18 -29.74 6.18
CA GLY A 115 3.12 -29.15 7.52
C GLY A 115 4.10 -27.99 7.75
N THR A 116 4.84 -27.56 6.72
CA THR A 116 5.67 -26.35 6.79
C THR A 116 4.88 -25.10 6.39
N PHE A 117 5.46 -23.92 6.65
CA PHE A 117 4.93 -22.65 6.14
C PHE A 117 5.93 -22.01 5.19
N THR A 118 5.43 -21.31 4.18
CA THR A 118 6.23 -20.49 3.27
C THR A 118 5.75 -19.06 3.35
N GLN A 119 6.69 -18.13 3.54
CA GLN A 119 6.42 -16.71 3.48
C GLN A 119 7.02 -16.11 2.21
N GLU A 120 6.18 -15.47 1.41
CA GLU A 120 6.59 -14.72 0.22
C GLU A 120 6.55 -13.23 0.53
N MET A 121 7.63 -12.49 0.24
CA MET A 121 7.75 -11.05 0.50
C MET A 121 8.08 -10.30 -0.79
N ASN A 122 7.47 -9.13 -0.97
CA ASN A 122 7.65 -8.25 -2.13
C ASN A 122 8.23 -6.90 -1.69
N ALA A 123 8.98 -6.25 -2.59
CA ALA A 123 9.57 -4.94 -2.32
C ALA A 123 8.56 -3.78 -2.36
N ALA A 124 7.39 -4.03 -2.95
CA ALA A 124 6.28 -3.08 -3.03
C ALA A 124 4.96 -3.87 -2.87
N PRO A 125 3.85 -3.19 -2.54
CA PRO A 125 2.53 -3.80 -2.51
C PRO A 125 2.17 -4.47 -3.84
N VAL A 126 1.64 -5.68 -3.75
CA VAL A 126 1.13 -6.46 -4.89
C VAL A 126 -0.33 -6.89 -4.70
N ARG A 127 -0.85 -6.74 -3.48
CA ARG A 127 -2.23 -7.04 -3.10
C ARG A 127 -2.80 -5.92 -2.25
N ALA A 128 -4.11 -5.78 -2.30
CA ALA A 128 -4.88 -4.90 -1.44
C ALA A 128 -6.13 -5.64 -0.98
N GLU A 129 -6.59 -5.30 0.23
CA GLU A 129 -7.83 -5.79 0.80
C GLU A 129 -9.01 -5.05 0.16
N GLN A 130 -10.02 -5.79 -0.27
CA GLN A 130 -11.26 -5.25 -0.81
C GLN A 130 -12.20 -4.84 0.32
N ASP A 131 -13.24 -4.04 0.00
CA ASP A 131 -14.28 -3.63 0.97
C ASP A 131 -14.96 -4.80 1.73
N ASP A 132 -14.92 -6.01 1.16
CA ASP A 132 -15.47 -7.23 1.76
C ASP A 132 -14.48 -8.02 2.63
N GLY A 133 -13.29 -7.47 2.86
CA GLY A 133 -12.22 -8.04 3.68
C GLY A 133 -11.35 -9.09 2.97
N ARG A 134 -11.54 -9.31 1.66
CA ARG A 134 -10.75 -10.29 0.91
C ARG A 134 -9.53 -9.65 0.27
N TRP A 135 -8.41 -10.37 0.29
CA TRP A 135 -7.19 -9.96 -0.40
C TRP A 135 -7.22 -10.31 -1.88
N ALA A 136 -7.07 -9.30 -2.74
CA ALA A 136 -6.93 -9.48 -4.18
C ALA A 136 -5.67 -8.81 -4.72
N ALA A 137 -5.25 -9.19 -5.92
CA ALA A 137 -4.16 -8.51 -6.62
C ALA A 137 -4.49 -7.02 -6.83
N ILE A 138 -3.47 -6.16 -6.75
CA ILE A 138 -3.62 -4.75 -7.08
C ILE A 138 -4.00 -4.61 -8.56
N ASP A 139 -4.99 -3.77 -8.82
CA ASP A 139 -5.50 -3.43 -10.15
C ASP A 139 -5.76 -1.92 -10.20
N THR A 140 -4.82 -1.19 -10.82
CA THR A 140 -4.88 0.26 -10.96
C THR A 140 -5.80 0.71 -12.10
N THR A 141 -6.44 -0.21 -12.83
CA THR A 141 -7.32 0.14 -13.94
C THR A 141 -8.47 1.03 -13.45
N LEU A 142 -8.62 2.19 -14.08
CA LEU A 142 -9.64 3.16 -13.72
C LEU A 142 -11.01 2.76 -14.28
N VAL A 143 -12.02 2.89 -13.42
CA VAL A 143 -13.43 2.68 -13.75
C VAL A 143 -14.26 3.88 -13.34
N ARG A 144 -15.32 4.14 -14.11
CA ARG A 144 -16.30 5.19 -13.79
C ARG A 144 -17.41 4.62 -12.92
N ASP A 145 -17.77 5.36 -11.88
CA ASP A 145 -18.87 5.05 -11.00
C ASP A 145 -20.18 5.70 -11.44
N ALA A 146 -21.27 5.23 -10.83
CA ALA A 146 -22.62 5.70 -11.14
C ALA A 146 -22.82 7.18 -10.81
N ASP A 147 -22.08 7.71 -9.83
CA ASP A 147 -22.07 9.13 -9.46
C ASP A 147 -21.18 9.99 -10.38
N GLY A 148 -20.47 9.36 -11.33
CA GLY A 148 -19.58 9.99 -12.29
C GLY A 148 -18.12 10.10 -11.83
N SER A 149 -17.81 9.76 -10.59
CA SER A 149 -16.43 9.69 -10.09
C SER A 149 -15.64 8.56 -10.78
N VAL A 150 -14.32 8.61 -10.66
CA VAL A 150 -13.41 7.65 -11.30
C VAL A 150 -12.53 7.04 -10.22
N ARG A 151 -12.53 5.72 -10.05
CA ARG A 151 -11.68 5.04 -9.07
C ARG A 151 -10.83 3.95 -9.70
N ALA A 152 -9.72 3.58 -9.05
CA ALA A 152 -9.01 2.35 -9.37
C ALA A 152 -9.83 1.12 -8.94
N ARG A 153 -9.60 -0.03 -9.56
CA ARG A 153 -10.33 -1.28 -9.21
C ARG A 153 -9.91 -1.84 -7.86
N ASN A 154 -8.62 -1.82 -7.54
CA ASN A 154 -8.08 -2.31 -6.28
C ASN A 154 -6.68 -1.72 -6.01
N THR A 155 -6.55 -0.86 -5.00
CA THR A 155 -5.28 -0.23 -4.58
C THR A 155 -5.20 -0.25 -3.05
N THR A 156 -4.00 -0.13 -2.48
CA THR A 156 -3.85 -0.17 -1.01
C THR A 156 -4.38 1.10 -0.34
N ALA A 157 -4.36 2.22 -1.07
CA ALA A 157 -5.01 3.45 -0.67
C ALA A 157 -6.19 3.71 -1.61
N ASP A 158 -7.31 4.19 -1.05
CA ASP A 158 -8.49 4.51 -1.85
C ASP A 158 -8.26 5.81 -2.61
N ILE A 159 -8.14 5.69 -3.93
CA ILE A 159 -7.90 6.83 -4.82
C ILE A 159 -9.14 7.04 -5.68
N THR A 160 -9.74 8.22 -5.56
CA THR A 160 -10.84 8.66 -6.41
C THR A 160 -10.47 9.95 -7.14
N PHE A 161 -10.63 9.95 -8.45
CA PHE A 161 -10.51 11.12 -9.31
C PHE A 161 -11.89 11.69 -9.67
N SER A 162 -11.92 12.99 -9.94
CA SER A 162 -13.12 13.71 -10.35
C SER A 162 -13.73 13.20 -11.66
N GLY A 163 -15.06 13.20 -11.73
CA GLY A 163 -15.79 13.10 -13.00
C GLY A 163 -15.74 14.36 -13.86
N GLY A 164 -15.07 15.43 -13.42
CA GLY A 164 -15.17 16.79 -13.95
C GLY A 164 -15.99 17.71 -13.02
N GLY A 165 -16.29 18.92 -13.46
CA GLY A 165 -17.12 19.88 -12.71
C GLY A 165 -16.33 21.08 -12.21
N SER A 166 -16.54 21.51 -10.96
CA SER A 166 -15.97 22.75 -10.39
C SER A 166 -14.45 22.72 -10.19
N GLY A 167 -13.85 21.53 -10.11
CA GLY A 167 -12.43 21.32 -9.81
C GLY A 167 -12.10 21.15 -8.33
N SER A 168 -13.01 21.45 -7.39
CA SER A 168 -12.72 21.46 -5.95
C SER A 168 -12.38 20.10 -5.33
N GLY A 169 -12.72 19.00 -5.99
CA GLY A 169 -12.37 17.62 -5.60
C GLY A 169 -11.78 16.87 -6.78
N LEU A 170 -10.62 17.32 -7.26
CA LEU A 170 -9.89 16.69 -8.37
C LEU A 170 -9.44 15.27 -7.97
N VAL A 171 -8.87 15.14 -6.77
CA VAL A 171 -8.43 13.87 -6.19
C VAL A 171 -8.89 13.78 -4.74
N THR A 172 -9.42 12.62 -4.36
CA THR A 172 -9.65 12.20 -2.98
C THR A 172 -8.78 10.98 -2.72
N LEU A 173 -8.00 11.04 -1.64
CA LEU A 173 -7.22 9.93 -1.10
C LEU A 173 -7.81 9.57 0.27
N ALA A 174 -8.05 8.29 0.52
CA ALA A 174 -8.39 7.81 1.84
C ALA A 174 -7.51 6.63 2.25
N ASP A 175 -7.12 6.62 3.53
CA ASP A 175 -6.30 5.58 4.16
C ASP A 175 -6.60 5.56 5.66
N ASP A 176 -6.96 4.40 6.20
CA ASP A 176 -7.24 4.17 7.63
C ASP A 176 -8.13 5.25 8.30
N GLY A 177 -9.22 5.64 7.61
CA GLY A 177 -10.18 6.63 8.10
C GLY A 177 -9.75 8.09 8.01
N HIS A 178 -8.57 8.37 7.44
CA HIS A 178 -8.11 9.72 7.10
C HIS A 178 -8.43 10.02 5.64
N GLU A 179 -8.85 11.24 5.35
CA GLU A 179 -9.19 11.67 4.00
C GLU A 179 -8.41 12.94 3.64
N LEU A 180 -7.78 12.95 2.47
CA LEU A 180 -7.13 14.11 1.87
C LEU A 180 -7.78 14.41 0.52
N LYS A 181 -8.16 15.67 0.32
CA LYS A 181 -8.74 16.18 -0.92
C LYS A 181 -7.84 17.23 -1.55
N LEU A 182 -7.57 17.05 -2.84
CA LEU A 182 -6.89 18.03 -3.67
C LEU A 182 -7.85 18.60 -4.70
N GLY A 183 -7.80 19.92 -4.85
CA GLY A 183 -8.62 20.66 -5.81
C GLY A 183 -7.79 21.31 -6.91
N TRP A 184 -8.37 21.32 -8.10
CA TRP A 184 -7.93 22.13 -9.22
C TRP A 184 -8.63 23.51 -9.17
N PRO A 185 -7.91 24.62 -9.44
CA PRO A 185 -8.44 25.98 -9.24
C PRO A 185 -9.54 26.39 -10.21
N ARG A 186 -9.85 25.58 -11.23
CA ARG A 186 -10.81 25.90 -12.29
C ARG A 186 -11.70 24.71 -12.60
N ALA A 187 -12.79 24.98 -13.32
CA ALA A 187 -13.65 23.93 -13.80
C ALA A 187 -12.91 22.94 -14.72
N LEU A 188 -13.32 21.68 -14.68
CA LEU A 188 -12.73 20.57 -15.42
C LEU A 188 -13.79 19.90 -16.28
N SER A 189 -13.41 19.51 -17.49
CA SER A 189 -14.21 18.58 -18.29
C SER A 189 -14.17 17.18 -17.69
N ALA A 190 -15.07 16.30 -18.13
CA ALA A 190 -14.96 14.89 -17.79
C ALA A 190 -13.66 14.29 -18.39
N PRO A 191 -12.94 13.43 -17.65
CA PRO A 191 -11.67 12.88 -18.13
C PRO A 191 -11.86 11.78 -19.18
N ARG A 192 -10.92 11.62 -20.10
CA ARG A 192 -10.81 10.38 -20.88
C ARG A 192 -10.02 9.36 -20.07
N LEU A 193 -10.51 8.12 -19.99
CA LEU A 193 -9.82 7.03 -19.30
C LEU A 193 -9.06 6.15 -20.29
N ASP A 194 -7.86 5.74 -19.90
CA ASP A 194 -7.01 4.79 -20.61
C ASP A 194 -6.20 4.00 -19.58
N GLY A 195 -6.57 2.73 -19.34
CA GLY A 195 -5.96 1.91 -18.29
C GLY A 195 -6.05 2.57 -16.91
N ASP A 196 -4.90 2.86 -16.31
CA ASP A 196 -4.72 3.51 -15.01
C ASP A 196 -4.72 5.06 -15.09
N THR A 197 -4.93 5.62 -16.28
CA THR A 197 -4.73 7.04 -16.55
C THR A 197 -6.04 7.77 -16.85
N ALA A 198 -6.29 8.88 -16.15
CA ALA A 198 -7.35 9.84 -16.41
C ALA A 198 -6.78 11.12 -17.02
N THR A 199 -7.22 11.48 -18.22
CA THR A 199 -6.78 12.69 -18.93
C THR A 199 -7.89 13.73 -18.95
N TYR A 200 -7.68 14.85 -18.28
CA TYR A 200 -8.51 16.05 -18.35
C TYR A 200 -7.95 16.95 -19.44
N ALA A 201 -8.72 17.16 -20.51
CA ALA A 201 -8.29 17.96 -21.63
C ALA A 201 -8.43 19.45 -21.33
N ASP A 202 -7.52 20.25 -21.87
CA ASP A 202 -7.62 21.71 -21.89
C ASP A 202 -7.86 22.32 -20.49
N VAL A 203 -7.21 21.72 -19.49
CA VAL A 203 -7.21 22.26 -18.13
C VAL A 203 -6.55 23.62 -18.11
N LEU A 204 -5.68 23.98 -19.05
CA LEU A 204 -5.41 25.34 -19.50
C LEU A 204 -5.48 25.32 -21.03
N PRO A 205 -5.57 26.46 -21.72
CA PRO A 205 -5.50 26.48 -23.18
C PRO A 205 -4.28 25.68 -23.67
N ASP A 206 -4.52 24.60 -24.43
CA ASP A 206 -3.51 23.69 -24.95
C ASP A 206 -2.63 22.98 -23.90
N VAL A 207 -3.16 22.78 -22.69
CA VAL A 207 -2.53 21.98 -21.65
C VAL A 207 -3.54 20.97 -21.11
N ASP A 208 -3.12 19.71 -21.03
CA ASP A 208 -3.91 18.64 -20.43
C ASP A 208 -3.37 18.30 -19.04
N LEU A 209 -4.23 17.82 -18.14
CA LEU A 209 -3.82 17.21 -16.87
C LEU A 209 -4.04 15.70 -16.97
N LYS A 210 -2.97 14.93 -16.83
CA LYS A 210 -3.01 13.47 -16.75
C LYS A 210 -2.77 13.04 -15.30
N LEU A 211 -3.71 12.29 -14.76
CA LEU A 211 -3.57 11.62 -13.47
C LEU A 211 -3.39 10.11 -13.72
N THR A 212 -2.39 9.50 -13.11
CA THR A 212 -2.13 8.06 -13.22
C THR A 212 -2.24 7.42 -11.85
N ALA A 213 -3.12 6.45 -11.67
CA ALA A 213 -3.24 5.70 -10.42
C ALA A 213 -2.04 4.77 -10.21
N LEU A 214 -1.53 4.73 -8.99
CA LEU A 214 -0.50 3.83 -8.52
C LEU A 214 -1.07 2.92 -7.43
N SER A 215 -0.33 1.89 -7.03
CA SER A 215 -0.72 0.99 -5.93
C SER A 215 -1.02 1.73 -4.62
N THR A 216 -0.24 2.76 -4.29
CA THR A 216 -0.26 3.49 -3.01
C THR A 216 -0.55 4.98 -3.15
N GLY A 217 -0.99 5.45 -4.33
CA GLY A 217 -1.18 6.87 -4.58
C GLY A 217 -1.40 7.19 -6.05
N TYR A 218 -0.92 8.35 -6.51
CA TYR A 218 -1.05 8.72 -7.92
C TYR A 218 0.08 9.63 -8.38
N THR A 219 0.22 9.75 -9.71
CA THR A 219 1.04 10.79 -10.33
C THR A 219 0.17 11.81 -11.05
N SER A 220 0.58 13.07 -11.00
CA SER A 220 -0.02 14.17 -11.73
C SER A 220 0.97 14.67 -12.77
N VAL A 221 0.50 14.89 -13.99
CA VAL A 221 1.32 15.34 -15.11
C VAL A 221 0.55 16.40 -15.91
N LEU A 222 1.10 17.61 -16.03
CA LEU A 222 0.60 18.63 -16.97
C LEU A 222 1.31 18.47 -18.31
N VAL A 223 0.56 18.18 -19.36
CA VAL A 223 1.07 17.99 -20.73
C VAL A 223 0.82 19.25 -21.54
N VAL A 224 1.87 20.01 -21.84
CA VAL A 224 1.79 21.22 -22.66
C VAL A 224 1.89 20.84 -24.13
N ARG A 225 0.81 21.02 -24.90
CA ARG A 225 0.72 20.53 -26.30
C ARG A 225 1.40 21.46 -27.31
N THR A 226 1.60 22.73 -26.97
CA THR A 226 2.16 23.73 -27.89
C THR A 226 3.20 24.64 -27.23
N ALA A 227 4.17 25.12 -28.01
CA ALA A 227 5.17 26.08 -27.55
C ALA A 227 4.56 27.42 -27.09
N GLN A 228 3.36 27.76 -27.58
CA GLN A 228 2.64 28.95 -27.13
C GLN A 228 2.01 28.74 -25.76
N ALA A 229 1.45 27.55 -25.49
CA ALA A 229 0.97 27.18 -24.17
C ALA A 229 2.09 27.17 -23.12
N ALA A 230 3.31 26.78 -23.49
CA ALA A 230 4.47 26.80 -22.59
C ALA A 230 4.82 28.21 -22.07
N LYS A 231 4.40 29.27 -22.77
CA LYS A 231 4.59 30.67 -22.36
C LYS A 231 3.46 31.18 -21.46
N ASN A 232 2.49 30.34 -21.13
CA ASN A 232 1.38 30.73 -20.27
C ASN A 232 1.89 30.98 -18.84
N PRO A 233 1.75 32.21 -18.30
CA PRO A 233 2.23 32.52 -16.95
C PRO A 233 1.55 31.69 -15.87
N ALA A 234 0.35 31.13 -16.13
CA ALA A 234 -0.31 30.22 -15.21
C ALA A 234 0.48 28.92 -14.96
N LEU A 235 1.38 28.53 -15.86
CA LEU A 235 2.24 27.35 -15.68
C LEU A 235 3.42 27.61 -14.73
N ALA A 236 3.77 28.87 -14.48
CA ALA A 236 4.87 29.21 -13.56
C ALA A 236 4.51 28.91 -12.09
N MET A 237 3.22 28.99 -11.74
CA MET A 237 2.71 28.65 -10.42
C MET A 237 1.29 28.11 -10.52
N ILE A 238 1.14 26.81 -10.30
CA ILE A 238 -0.16 26.15 -10.23
C ILE A 238 -0.61 26.11 -8.78
N GLN A 239 -1.65 26.89 -8.45
CA GLN A 239 -2.25 26.92 -7.13
C GLN A 239 -3.31 25.82 -7.01
N MET A 240 -2.96 24.71 -6.38
CA MET A 240 -3.90 23.67 -6.00
C MET A 240 -4.36 23.89 -4.57
N THR A 241 -5.63 23.55 -4.30
CA THR A 241 -6.14 23.54 -2.94
C THR A 241 -5.90 22.18 -2.32
N VAL A 242 -5.59 22.15 -1.03
CA VAL A 242 -5.52 20.91 -0.26
C VAL A 242 -6.30 21.08 1.04
N SER A 243 -7.06 20.06 1.39
CA SER A 243 -7.81 19.95 2.64
C SER A 243 -7.77 18.52 3.12
N GLY A 244 -7.69 18.30 4.43
CA GLY A 244 -7.71 16.97 5.01
C GLY A 244 -8.61 16.91 6.24
N ALA A 245 -9.47 15.90 6.30
CA ALA A 245 -10.31 15.66 7.47
C ALA A 245 -9.48 14.95 8.53
N GLY A 246 -9.34 15.55 9.72
CA GLY A 246 -8.53 15.00 10.81
C GLY A 246 -7.02 15.07 10.57
N LEU A 247 -6.56 15.91 9.63
CA LEU A 247 -5.15 16.02 9.25
C LEU A 247 -4.60 17.45 9.40
N ASP A 248 -3.37 17.59 9.90
CA ASP A 248 -2.57 18.80 9.76
C ASP A 248 -1.70 18.72 8.51
N VAL A 249 -1.97 19.58 7.52
CA VAL A 249 -1.35 19.54 6.18
C VAL A 249 -0.26 20.59 6.03
N ALA A 250 0.99 20.32 6.36
CA ALA A 250 2.08 21.29 6.32
C ALA A 250 2.87 21.26 5.00
N PRO A 251 3.25 22.41 4.42
CA PRO A 251 4.19 22.44 3.30
C PRO A 251 5.58 21.96 3.74
N THR A 252 6.32 21.34 2.83
CA THR A 252 7.74 21.00 3.05
C THR A 252 8.65 22.10 2.50
N ALA A 253 9.89 22.18 3.00
CA ALA A 253 10.87 23.17 2.55
C ALA A 253 11.17 23.05 1.04
N ASP A 254 11.02 21.85 0.48
CA ASP A 254 11.34 21.56 -0.91
C ASP A 254 10.21 21.94 -1.89
N GLY A 255 9.03 22.35 -1.39
CA GLY A 255 7.88 22.72 -2.22
C GLY A 255 6.84 21.61 -2.41
N GLY A 256 6.84 20.62 -1.52
CA GLY A 256 5.81 19.60 -1.37
C GLY A 256 4.93 19.85 -0.14
N PHE A 257 4.28 18.80 0.37
CA PHE A 257 3.55 18.83 1.64
C PHE A 257 3.55 17.46 2.34
N VAL A 258 3.29 17.49 3.64
CA VAL A 258 3.02 16.33 4.49
C VAL A 258 1.71 16.56 5.24
N ALA A 259 0.83 15.58 5.23
CA ALA A 259 -0.38 15.54 6.04
C ALA A 259 -0.19 14.57 7.22
N ARG A 260 -0.33 15.07 8.44
CA ARG A 260 -0.13 14.31 9.68
C ARG A 260 -1.44 14.11 10.42
N ASN A 261 -1.62 12.96 11.05
CA ASN A 261 -2.73 12.73 11.98
C ASN A 261 -2.50 13.45 13.33
N SER A 262 -3.45 13.29 14.26
CA SER A 262 -3.39 13.92 15.60
C SER A 262 -2.15 13.55 16.41
N ASP A 263 -1.56 12.38 16.14
CA ASP A 263 -0.38 11.88 16.84
C ASP A 263 0.93 12.37 16.22
N GLY A 264 0.84 13.21 15.18
CA GLY A 264 1.98 13.74 14.43
C GLY A 264 2.56 12.76 13.39
N THR A 265 1.91 11.61 13.20
CA THR A 265 2.33 10.58 12.25
C THR A 265 1.97 11.01 10.83
N PRO A 266 2.93 11.01 9.88
CA PRO A 266 2.63 11.34 8.49
C PRO A 266 1.81 10.23 7.83
N VAL A 267 0.65 10.60 7.27
CA VAL A 267 -0.27 9.70 6.56
C VAL A 267 -0.10 9.86 5.04
N PHE A 268 -0.10 11.12 4.55
CA PHE A 268 0.07 11.44 3.14
C PHE A 268 1.27 12.37 2.93
N GLU A 269 1.99 12.19 1.83
CA GLU A 269 3.12 13.03 1.45
C GLU A 269 3.21 13.28 -0.06
N SER A 270 3.34 14.54 -0.44
CA SER A 270 3.73 14.94 -1.79
C SER A 270 5.11 15.57 -1.76
N PRO A 271 6.07 15.12 -2.58
CA PRO A 271 7.26 15.87 -2.89
C PRO A 271 6.91 17.06 -3.79
N ALA A 272 7.91 17.90 -4.01
CA ALA A 272 7.82 19.02 -4.91
C ALA A 272 7.58 18.58 -6.36
N GLY A 273 6.77 19.36 -7.09
CA GLY A 273 6.62 19.19 -8.53
C GLY A 273 7.94 19.47 -9.27
N ARG A 274 8.22 18.70 -10.32
CA ARG A 274 9.38 18.91 -11.20
C ARG A 274 8.91 19.22 -12.62
N MET A 275 9.61 20.11 -13.30
CA MET A 275 9.45 20.33 -14.74
C MET A 275 10.57 19.65 -15.51
N TRP A 276 10.21 19.00 -16.59
CA TRP A 276 11.15 18.52 -17.60
C TRP A 276 10.69 18.97 -18.97
N ASP A 277 11.63 19.40 -19.78
CA ASP A 277 11.46 19.51 -21.22
C ASP A 277 12.04 18.27 -21.91
N SER A 278 11.60 18.01 -23.14
CA SER A 278 12.16 16.91 -23.95
C SER A 278 13.57 17.26 -24.50
N ALA A 279 14.12 18.44 -24.16
CA ALA A 279 15.46 18.86 -24.53
C ALA A 279 16.53 18.45 -23.48
N GLY A 280 16.11 17.97 -22.31
CA GLY A 280 16.97 17.37 -21.30
C GLY A 280 17.35 18.29 -20.13
N ASP A 281 16.85 19.53 -20.10
CA ASP A 281 17.13 20.45 -18.99
C ASP A 281 16.03 20.37 -17.92
N THR A 282 16.43 20.03 -16.70
CA THR A 282 15.53 19.95 -15.53
C THR A 282 15.46 21.32 -14.86
N ALA A 283 14.28 21.94 -14.84
CA ALA A 283 14.02 23.15 -14.06
C ALA A 283 13.03 22.85 -12.93
N GLY A 284 13.32 23.32 -11.72
CA GLY A 284 12.39 23.20 -10.59
C GLY A 284 11.21 24.16 -10.72
N VAL A 285 9.99 23.71 -10.43
CA VAL A 285 8.82 24.57 -10.28
C VAL A 285 8.39 24.57 -8.82
N THR A 286 8.15 25.78 -8.29
CA THR A 286 7.50 25.93 -7.00
C THR A 286 6.01 25.62 -7.15
N THR A 287 5.58 24.45 -6.68
CA THR A 287 4.16 24.16 -6.49
C THR A 287 3.76 24.75 -5.13
N GLN A 288 2.81 25.69 -5.12
CA GLN A 288 2.33 26.29 -3.87
C GLN A 288 0.92 25.77 -3.58
N LEU A 289 0.78 25.13 -2.43
CA LEU A 289 -0.50 24.65 -1.93
C LEU A 289 -1.12 25.69 -1.02
N ALA A 290 -2.40 25.99 -1.26
CA ALA A 290 -3.20 26.81 -0.38
C ALA A 290 -4.07 25.92 0.50
N ARG A 291 -3.88 26.03 1.83
CA ARG A 291 -4.80 25.42 2.81
C ARG A 291 -6.15 26.12 2.73
N THR A 292 -7.23 25.37 2.67
CA THR A 292 -8.60 25.90 2.84
C THR A 292 -9.07 25.56 4.26
N ALA A 293 -9.58 26.56 4.99
CA ALA A 293 -10.15 26.33 6.32
C ALA A 293 -11.47 25.54 6.22
N PRO A 294 -11.82 24.71 7.22
CA PRO A 294 -13.09 23.99 7.27
C PRO A 294 -14.31 24.92 7.36
#